data_AF-A0A0N1PBU9-F1
#
_entry.id   AF-A0A0N1PBU9-F1
#
_cell.length_a   1.000
_cell.length_b   1.000
_cell.length_c   1.000
_cell.angle_alpha   90.00
_cell.angle_beta   90.00
_cell.angle_gamma   90.00
#
_symmetry.space_group_name_H-M   'P 1'
#
loop_
_entity.id
_entity.type
_entity.pdbx_description
1 polymer ?
#
loop_
_entity_poly.entity_id
_entity_poly.type
_entity_poly.pdbx_seq_one_letter_code
_entity_poly.pdbx_strand_id
1 'polypeptide(L)'
;MLSTSGSHRFLGRVKPGAYRRARRGAHLGSDSPRVTGTIQAYMSSLPAELLRLGRAILFNPVRVCASCGKPNGYTLPQCNRCRSSLLNVSLSETPNLFAGFVLGIESCGSFPLRISLRHEDDETMVFDDPLSLSPLHFCAVPTKVVIPDWRFLTLQPARGLQIHQRLLAASHAAAAKDFFDDAAWRASLLRGAAAVNWERRMVAGYNFPPSQNQLHLQYMSPALMPHQHMMFLRGVHFTHMRFFPMEYVVACLERLALTNECCTHAELQLPVEDFVALLERRCGVAYSPLHAAFLEKAAASYALWNNWTPEKFEGEYVCLSAEDGAESRVVFHPFDAPACAAEAAPAAQSEQAVLEHEKKSLENYGVASSVADRSLGFYAFSKAMSALDTSFCAPCATALVG
;
A
#
# COMPACT_ATOMS: atom_id res chain seq x y z
N MET A 1 -6.72 -23.62 1.48
CA MET A 1 -6.94 -23.35 2.93
C MET A 1 -5.57 -23.25 3.59
N LEU A 2 -5.23 -22.10 4.19
CA LEU A 2 -3.96 -21.89 4.87
C LEU A 2 -4.00 -22.55 6.27
N SER A 3 -2.89 -23.13 6.72
CA SER A 3 -2.79 -23.80 8.04
C SER A 3 -3.22 -22.88 9.19
N THR A 4 -4.10 -23.37 10.06
CA THR A 4 -4.63 -22.65 11.23
C THR A 4 -3.64 -22.53 12.39
N SER A 5 -2.57 -23.32 12.42
CA SER A 5 -1.60 -23.28 13.54
C SER A 5 -0.79 -21.98 13.58
N GLY A 6 -0.59 -21.32 12.43
CA GLY A 6 0.16 -20.07 12.31
C GLY A 6 -0.67 -18.79 12.50
N SER A 7 -2.00 -18.87 12.52
CA SER A 7 -2.86 -17.67 12.61
C SER A 7 -2.94 -17.10 14.03
N HIS A 8 -2.42 -17.79 15.04
CA HIS A 8 -2.51 -17.37 16.45
C HIS A 8 -1.16 -17.05 17.07
N ARG A 9 -0.05 -17.07 16.31
CA ARG A 9 1.29 -16.86 16.83
C ARG A 9 2.16 -16.07 15.86
N PHE A 10 3.06 -15.23 16.37
CA PHE A 10 4.07 -14.57 15.55
C PHE A 10 5.33 -14.24 16.36
N LEU A 11 6.48 -14.22 15.69
CA LEU A 11 7.74 -13.80 16.30
C LEU A 11 7.71 -12.31 16.65
N GLY A 12 8.13 -11.96 17.86
CA GLY A 12 7.99 -10.62 18.43
C GLY A 12 9.28 -10.07 18.99
N ARG A 13 9.32 -8.76 19.17
CA ARG A 13 10.49 -8.01 19.67
C ARG A 13 11.72 -8.31 18.83
N VAL A 14 11.67 -7.81 17.61
CA VAL A 14 12.76 -7.95 16.64
C VAL A 14 14.08 -7.44 17.22
N LYS A 15 15.13 -8.25 17.14
CA LYS A 15 16.47 -7.85 17.58
C LYS A 15 17.09 -6.84 16.59
N PRO A 16 18.00 -5.97 17.05
CA PRO A 16 18.70 -5.04 16.17
C PRO A 16 19.32 -5.72 14.94
N GLY A 17 19.08 -5.16 13.76
CA GLY A 17 19.64 -5.66 12.50
C GLY A 17 18.89 -6.81 11.82
N ALA A 18 17.88 -7.40 12.47
CA ALA A 18 17.07 -8.46 11.83
C ALA A 18 16.24 -7.94 10.65
N TYR A 19 15.62 -6.76 10.78
CA TYR A 19 15.08 -6.00 9.65
C TYR A 19 16.18 -5.16 9.03
N ARG A 20 17.14 -5.82 8.36
CA ARG A 20 18.28 -5.13 7.76
C ARG A 20 17.80 -4.05 6.80
N ARG A 21 18.28 -2.84 7.03
CA ARG A 21 18.06 -1.69 6.14
C ARG A 21 18.69 -1.99 4.79
N ALA A 22 17.89 -1.85 3.73
CA ALA A 22 18.38 -1.89 2.37
C ALA A 22 19.38 -0.76 2.16
N ARG A 23 20.35 -1.00 1.27
CA ARG A 23 21.26 0.04 0.82
C ARG A 23 20.44 1.21 0.27
N ARG A 24 20.76 2.43 0.70
CA ARG A 24 20.29 3.63 0.02
C ARG A 24 21.35 4.05 -0.98
N GLY A 25 20.93 4.30 -2.22
CA GLY A 25 21.77 4.90 -3.24
C GLY A 25 22.10 6.36 -2.93
N ALA A 26 22.51 7.10 -3.95
CA ALA A 26 22.58 8.56 -3.88
C ALA A 26 21.22 9.14 -3.46
N HIS A 27 21.25 10.29 -2.76
CA HIS A 27 20.04 11.02 -2.41
C HIS A 27 19.19 11.27 -3.66
N LEU A 28 17.89 10.96 -3.56
CA LEU A 28 16.88 11.27 -4.55
C LEU A 28 15.93 12.32 -3.99
N GLY A 29 15.39 13.14 -4.87
CA GLY A 29 14.52 14.26 -4.57
C GLY A 29 15.26 15.59 -4.48
N SER A 30 14.46 16.62 -4.21
CA SER A 30 14.89 17.97 -3.83
C SER A 30 14.87 18.11 -2.31
N ASP A 31 15.80 18.91 -1.77
CA ASP A 31 15.81 19.28 -0.36
C ASP A 31 14.68 20.25 0.03
N SER A 32 14.17 20.99 -0.95
CA SER A 32 13.14 22.02 -0.75
C SER A 32 11.82 21.66 -1.47
N PRO A 33 10.67 21.99 -0.86
CA PRO A 33 9.38 21.81 -1.51
C PRO A 33 9.23 22.78 -2.67
N ARG A 34 8.43 22.41 -3.67
CA ARG A 34 7.98 23.33 -4.72
C ARG A 34 6.97 24.34 -4.16
N VAL A 35 6.13 23.90 -3.22
CA VAL A 35 5.09 24.69 -2.59
C VAL A 35 5.26 24.64 -1.08
N THR A 36 5.63 25.77 -0.48
CA THR A 36 5.70 25.94 0.97
C THR A 36 4.30 25.98 1.59
N GLY A 37 4.16 25.42 2.79
CA GLY A 37 2.92 25.42 3.57
C GLY A 37 2.16 24.08 3.54
N THR A 38 0.84 24.16 3.68
CA THR A 38 -0.03 22.99 3.77
C THR A 38 -0.81 22.76 2.47
N ILE A 39 -1.29 21.53 2.27
CA ILE A 39 -2.27 21.22 1.22
C ILE A 39 -3.47 22.19 1.25
N GLN A 40 -3.96 22.54 2.45
CA GLN A 40 -5.07 23.47 2.61
C GLN A 40 -4.71 24.89 2.14
N ALA A 41 -3.53 25.39 2.52
CA ALA A 41 -3.05 26.71 2.09
C ALA A 41 -2.84 26.76 0.57
N TYR A 42 -2.27 25.70 -0.01
CA TYR A 42 -2.12 25.60 -1.46
C TYR A 42 -3.48 25.61 -2.16
N MET A 43 -4.43 24.82 -1.69
CA MET A 43 -5.80 24.78 -2.22
C MET A 43 -6.46 26.17 -2.19
N SER A 44 -6.30 26.93 -1.11
CA SER A 44 -6.81 28.31 -1.00
C SER A 44 -6.10 29.31 -1.91
N SER A 45 -4.88 29.01 -2.38
CA SER A 45 -4.12 29.86 -3.30
C SER A 45 -4.40 29.58 -4.77
N LEU A 46 -5.13 28.50 -5.10
CA LEU A 46 -5.41 28.15 -6.48
C LEU A 46 -6.34 29.17 -7.15
N PRO A 47 -6.14 29.46 -8.45
CA PRO A 47 -7.10 30.20 -9.26
C PRO A 47 -8.50 29.59 -9.20
N ALA A 48 -9.54 30.42 -9.33
CA ALA A 48 -10.94 30.02 -9.18
C ALA A 48 -11.32 28.85 -10.10
N GLU A 49 -10.82 28.88 -11.33
CA GLU A 49 -11.02 27.85 -12.35
C GLU A 49 -10.37 26.50 -12.00
N LEU A 50 -9.34 26.49 -11.15
CA LEU A 50 -8.67 25.28 -10.68
C LEU A 50 -9.21 24.78 -9.35
N LEU A 51 -10.05 25.53 -8.63
CA LEU A 51 -10.47 25.14 -7.28
C LEU A 51 -11.22 23.79 -7.27
N ARG A 52 -12.13 23.57 -8.21
CA ARG A 52 -12.88 22.31 -8.28
C ARG A 52 -11.96 21.12 -8.53
N LEU A 53 -11.02 21.27 -9.46
CA LEU A 53 -10.05 20.23 -9.80
C LEU A 53 -9.08 19.99 -8.64
N GLY A 54 -8.55 21.07 -8.06
CA GLY A 54 -7.67 21.03 -6.89
C GLY A 54 -8.31 20.29 -5.73
N ARG A 55 -9.59 20.53 -5.44
CA ARG A 55 -10.31 19.80 -4.39
C ARG A 55 -10.40 18.30 -4.67
N ALA A 56 -10.73 17.93 -5.91
CA ALA A 56 -10.85 16.53 -6.31
C ALA A 56 -9.51 15.76 -6.27
N ILE A 57 -8.39 16.45 -6.51
CA ILE A 57 -7.04 15.87 -6.49
C ILE A 57 -6.46 15.84 -5.08
N LEU A 58 -6.54 16.95 -4.35
CA LEU A 58 -5.84 17.16 -3.08
C LEU A 58 -6.55 16.54 -1.87
N PHE A 59 -7.78 16.05 -2.02
CA PHE A 59 -8.56 15.51 -0.92
C PHE A 59 -9.20 14.16 -1.27
N ASN A 60 -9.09 13.22 -0.34
CA ASN A 60 -9.74 11.92 -0.37
C ASN A 60 -11.14 12.05 0.26
N PRO A 61 -12.22 11.60 -0.41
CA PRO A 61 -13.53 11.47 0.21
C PRO A 61 -13.51 10.29 1.19
N VAL A 62 -13.92 10.55 2.43
CA VAL A 62 -13.92 9.56 3.51
C VAL A 62 -15.20 9.62 4.33
N ARG A 63 -15.45 8.56 5.09
CA ARG A 63 -16.40 8.53 6.20
C ARG A 63 -15.63 8.38 7.51
N VAL A 64 -15.79 9.32 8.43
CA VAL A 64 -15.13 9.26 9.75
C VAL A 64 -16.00 8.47 10.72
N CYS A 65 -15.51 7.32 11.18
CA CYS A 65 -16.27 6.44 12.05
C CYS A 65 -16.64 7.15 13.37
N ALA A 66 -17.93 7.26 13.68
CA ALA A 66 -18.41 7.92 14.89
C ALA A 66 -17.97 7.20 16.19
N SER A 67 -17.68 5.89 16.13
CA SER A 67 -17.28 5.11 17.30
C SER A 67 -15.79 5.25 17.64
N CYS A 68 -14.89 5.28 16.65
CA CYS A 68 -13.44 5.24 16.89
C CYS A 68 -12.64 6.35 16.20
N GLY A 69 -13.32 7.30 15.54
CA GLY A 69 -12.69 8.43 14.84
C GLY A 69 -11.88 8.08 13.59
N LYS A 70 -11.80 6.80 13.21
CA LYS A 70 -10.99 6.38 12.05
C LYS A 70 -11.61 6.88 10.73
N PRO A 71 -10.83 7.53 9.84
CA PRO A 71 -11.27 7.77 8.48
C PRO A 71 -11.29 6.46 7.68
N ASN A 72 -12.39 6.20 7.00
CA ASN A 72 -12.61 5.04 6.15
C ASN A 72 -12.91 5.48 4.73
N GLY A 73 -12.52 4.68 3.74
CA GLY A 73 -12.89 4.94 2.35
C GLY A 73 -14.41 5.07 2.22
N TYR A 74 -14.87 6.06 1.45
CA TYR A 74 -16.28 6.45 1.38
C TYR A 74 -17.23 5.34 0.92
N THR A 75 -16.73 4.35 0.19
CA THR A 75 -17.50 3.19 -0.29
C THR A 75 -17.65 2.09 0.76
N LEU A 76 -16.93 2.15 1.89
CA LEU A 76 -17.01 1.10 2.91
C LEU A 76 -18.33 1.19 3.69
N PRO A 77 -19.07 0.08 3.83
CA PRO A 77 -20.30 0.03 4.63
C PRO A 77 -20.03 -0.07 6.13
N GLN A 78 -18.83 -0.49 6.53
CA GLN A 78 -18.41 -0.68 7.92
C GLN A 78 -16.99 -0.20 8.15
N CYS A 79 -16.70 0.26 9.36
CA CYS A 79 -15.37 0.68 9.76
C CYS A 79 -14.39 -0.50 9.72
N ASN A 80 -13.28 -0.36 9.01
CA ASN A 80 -12.26 -1.40 8.90
C ASN A 80 -11.33 -1.49 10.13
N ARG A 81 -11.69 -0.83 11.24
CA ARG A 81 -11.06 -1.00 12.57
C ARG A 81 -12.03 -1.64 13.55
N CYS A 82 -13.14 -0.97 13.86
CA CYS A 82 -14.09 -1.43 14.90
C CYS A 82 -15.38 -2.07 14.36
N ARG A 83 -15.50 -2.24 13.03
CA ARG A 83 -16.67 -2.84 12.36
C ARG A 83 -18.01 -2.10 12.50
N SER A 84 -18.07 -0.99 13.23
CA SER A 84 -19.29 -0.16 13.32
C SER A 84 -19.77 0.29 11.93
N SER A 85 -21.08 0.36 11.74
CA SER A 85 -21.71 0.79 10.48
C SER A 85 -21.29 2.20 10.08
N LEU A 86 -21.10 2.41 8.78
CA LEU A 86 -20.78 3.69 8.16
C LEU A 86 -21.89 4.20 7.23
N LEU A 87 -23.00 3.47 7.09
CA LEU A 87 -24.05 3.77 6.10
C LEU A 87 -24.67 5.17 6.29
N ASN A 88 -24.80 5.62 7.54
CA ASN A 88 -25.38 6.92 7.90
C ASN A 88 -24.33 7.98 8.26
N VAL A 89 -23.06 7.72 7.98
CA VAL A 89 -21.97 8.67 8.25
C VAL A 89 -21.80 9.60 7.04
N SER A 90 -21.93 10.91 7.26
CA SER A 90 -21.72 11.92 6.23
C SER A 90 -20.31 11.85 5.64
N LEU A 91 -20.19 12.20 4.35
CA LEU A 91 -18.90 12.34 3.70
C LEU A 91 -18.12 13.51 4.32
N SER A 92 -16.84 13.27 4.52
CA SER A 92 -15.84 14.26 4.89
C SER A 92 -14.63 14.08 3.96
N GLU A 93 -13.60 14.87 4.20
CA GLU A 93 -12.39 14.87 3.39
C GLU A 93 -11.15 14.70 4.28
N THR A 94 -10.14 14.04 3.72
CA THR A 94 -8.79 14.00 4.29
C THR A 94 -7.77 14.37 3.22
N PRO A 95 -6.61 14.95 3.56
CA PRO A 95 -5.62 15.28 2.56
C PRO A 95 -5.13 14.05 1.77
N ASN A 96 -5.02 14.20 0.45
CA ASN A 96 -4.41 13.22 -0.45
C ASN A 96 -2.89 13.41 -0.45
N LEU A 97 -2.19 12.58 0.32
CA LEU A 97 -0.75 12.69 0.52
C LEU A 97 0.01 12.45 -0.80
N PHE A 98 -0.48 11.55 -1.65
CA PHE A 98 0.23 11.17 -2.88
C PHE A 98 0.14 12.27 -3.94
N ALA A 99 -1.02 12.93 -4.06
CA ALA A 99 -1.12 14.16 -4.84
C ALA A 99 -0.21 15.26 -4.27
N GLY A 100 -0.15 15.40 -2.94
CA GLY A 100 0.77 16.31 -2.27
C GLY A 100 2.24 16.07 -2.63
N PHE A 101 2.68 14.80 -2.67
CA PHE A 101 4.03 14.43 -3.12
C PHE A 101 4.29 14.83 -4.58
N VAL A 102 3.35 14.50 -5.49
CA VAL A 102 3.46 14.83 -6.93
C VAL A 102 3.56 16.34 -7.16
N LEU A 103 2.86 17.14 -6.36
CA LEU A 103 2.86 18.59 -6.45
C LEU A 103 4.01 19.25 -5.67
N GLY A 104 4.80 18.47 -4.92
CA GLY A 104 5.92 18.97 -4.12
C GLY A 104 5.48 19.91 -3.00
N ILE A 105 4.34 19.65 -2.36
CA ILE A 105 3.83 20.44 -1.24
C ILE A 105 4.59 20.07 0.02
N GLU A 106 4.87 21.03 0.89
CA GLU A 106 5.68 20.83 2.10
C GLU A 106 5.02 19.91 3.14
N SER A 107 3.73 20.08 3.42
CA SER A 107 3.02 19.32 4.46
C SER A 107 1.52 19.16 4.21
N CYS A 108 0.88 18.23 4.91
CA CYS A 108 -0.59 18.18 5.03
C CYS A 108 -1.11 18.78 6.35
N GLY A 109 -0.27 19.57 7.04
CA GLY A 109 -0.55 20.09 8.38
C GLY A 109 -0.06 19.16 9.49
N SER A 110 -0.55 17.92 9.54
CA SER A 110 -0.15 16.94 10.58
C SER A 110 1.03 16.06 10.19
N PHE A 111 1.38 15.99 8.91
CA PHE A 111 2.45 15.13 8.39
C PHE A 111 3.32 15.89 7.37
N PRO A 112 4.67 15.86 7.52
CA PRO A 112 5.58 16.42 6.52
C PRO A 112 5.57 15.56 5.27
N LEU A 113 5.51 16.17 4.09
CA LEU A 113 5.41 15.45 2.82
C LEU A 113 6.77 15.15 2.18
N ARG A 114 7.78 14.90 3.02
CA ARG A 114 9.09 14.41 2.59
C ARG A 114 9.09 12.88 2.59
N ILE A 115 9.56 12.28 1.50
CA ILE A 115 9.42 10.84 1.25
C ILE A 115 10.76 10.16 1.00
N SER A 116 10.77 8.87 1.28
CA SER A 116 11.90 7.99 1.02
C SER A 116 11.85 7.49 -0.43
N LEU A 117 12.40 8.28 -1.34
CA LEU A 117 12.43 7.97 -2.77
C LEU A 117 13.41 6.84 -3.09
N ARG A 118 12.99 5.94 -3.99
CA ARG A 118 13.74 4.79 -4.50
C ARG A 118 13.98 4.89 -6.00
N HIS A 119 13.02 5.50 -6.70
CA HIS A 119 13.12 5.87 -8.11
C HIS A 119 12.30 7.14 -8.33
N GLU A 120 12.79 8.02 -9.18
CA GLU A 120 12.02 9.13 -9.70
C GLU A 120 12.47 9.47 -11.12
N ASP A 121 11.49 9.79 -11.95
CA ASP A 121 11.68 10.44 -13.23
C ASP A 121 10.48 11.37 -13.46
N ASP A 122 10.39 11.99 -14.63
CA ASP A 122 9.35 12.96 -14.95
C ASP A 122 7.89 12.41 -14.96
N GLU A 123 7.71 11.08 -14.97
CA GLU A 123 6.42 10.42 -15.11
C GLU A 123 6.10 9.39 -14.03
N THR A 124 7.09 8.98 -13.23
CA THR A 124 6.94 7.93 -12.21
C THR A 124 7.76 8.24 -10.98
N MET A 125 7.17 7.91 -9.83
CA MET A 125 7.79 8.01 -8.52
C MET A 125 7.59 6.69 -7.77
N VAL A 126 8.67 6.13 -7.22
CA VAL A 126 8.66 4.94 -6.37
C VAL A 126 9.26 5.33 -5.01
N PHE A 127 8.54 5.03 -3.94
CA PHE A 127 8.96 5.37 -2.58
C PHE A 127 8.57 4.28 -1.58
N ASP A 128 9.29 4.22 -0.46
CA ASP A 128 8.97 3.28 0.62
C ASP A 128 7.58 3.58 1.21
N ASP A 129 6.74 2.55 1.35
CA ASP A 129 5.39 2.70 1.89
C ASP A 129 5.46 3.04 3.40
N PRO A 130 4.83 4.14 3.88
CA PRO A 130 4.79 4.50 5.30
C PRO A 130 4.12 3.45 6.21
N LEU A 131 3.33 2.55 5.62
CA LEU A 131 2.62 1.44 6.24
C LEU A 131 3.16 0.10 5.71
N SER A 132 4.48 0.02 5.53
CA SER A 132 5.21 -1.16 5.03
C SER A 132 4.74 -2.48 5.65
N LEU A 133 4.49 -3.51 4.82
CA LEU A 133 4.08 -4.86 5.23
C LEU A 133 5.22 -5.89 5.17
N SER A 134 6.31 -5.51 4.51
CA SER A 134 7.56 -6.26 4.45
C SER A 134 8.72 -5.27 4.38
N PRO A 135 9.98 -5.71 4.57
CA PRO A 135 11.14 -4.83 4.47
C PRO A 135 11.33 -4.17 3.11
N LEU A 136 10.79 -4.77 2.04
CA LEU A 136 10.71 -4.17 0.70
C LEU A 136 9.22 -3.96 0.41
N HIS A 137 8.71 -2.75 0.65
CA HIS A 137 7.35 -2.37 0.27
C HIS A 137 7.37 -0.96 -0.30
N PHE A 138 7.02 -0.84 -1.58
CA PHE A 138 6.91 0.42 -2.28
C PHE A 138 5.48 0.76 -2.62
N CYS A 139 5.24 2.06 -2.72
CA CYS A 139 4.20 2.63 -3.56
C CYS A 139 4.85 3.19 -4.83
N ALA A 140 4.34 2.79 -6.01
CA ALA A 140 4.72 3.38 -7.29
C ALA A 140 3.55 4.16 -7.88
N VAL A 141 3.77 5.44 -8.16
CA VAL A 141 2.74 6.44 -8.52
C VAL A 141 3.07 7.08 -9.87
N PRO A 142 2.10 7.22 -10.80
CA PRO A 142 2.29 8.04 -11.99
C PRO A 142 2.17 9.52 -11.59
N THR A 143 3.03 10.35 -12.14
CA THR A 143 3.18 11.74 -11.66
C THR A 143 2.72 12.80 -12.66
N LYS A 144 2.56 12.43 -13.94
CA LYS A 144 2.00 13.31 -14.97
C LYS A 144 0.48 13.28 -15.05
N VAL A 145 -0.14 12.20 -14.57
CA VAL A 145 -1.55 11.92 -14.80
C VAL A 145 -2.25 11.66 -13.48
N VAL A 146 -3.44 12.25 -13.33
CA VAL A 146 -4.32 12.05 -12.18
C VAL A 146 -5.22 10.87 -12.47
N ILE A 147 -5.10 9.83 -11.65
CA ILE A 147 -5.89 8.61 -11.77
C ILE A 147 -6.33 8.25 -10.36
N PRO A 148 -7.61 8.40 -9.97
CA PRO A 148 -8.01 8.19 -8.58
C PRO A 148 -7.78 6.76 -8.07
N ASP A 149 -8.10 5.76 -8.89
CA ASP A 149 -7.95 4.34 -8.56
C ASP A 149 -7.75 3.49 -9.83
N TRP A 150 -7.49 2.19 -9.66
CA TRP A 150 -7.18 1.28 -10.78
C TRP A 150 -8.31 1.14 -11.79
N ARG A 151 -9.58 1.34 -11.41
CA ARG A 151 -10.72 1.20 -12.31
C ARG A 151 -10.69 2.26 -13.40
N PHE A 152 -10.15 3.44 -13.10
CA PHE A 152 -9.98 4.50 -14.10
C PHE A 152 -9.07 4.06 -15.26
N LEU A 153 -8.14 3.13 -15.06
CA LEU A 153 -7.31 2.59 -16.14
C LEU A 153 -8.15 1.97 -17.27
N THR A 154 -9.37 1.49 -16.97
CA THR A 154 -10.26 0.87 -17.97
C THR A 154 -10.99 1.88 -18.86
N LEU A 155 -10.90 3.19 -18.57
CA LEU A 155 -11.40 4.25 -19.46
C LEU A 155 -10.55 4.40 -20.72
N GLN A 156 -9.25 4.08 -20.63
CA GLN A 156 -8.31 4.13 -21.74
C GLN A 156 -7.38 2.90 -21.67
N PRO A 157 -7.87 1.67 -21.93
CA PRO A 157 -7.17 0.44 -21.53
C PRO A 157 -5.75 0.29 -22.06
N ALA A 158 -5.50 0.61 -23.33
CA ALA A 158 -4.15 0.55 -23.90
C ALA A 158 -3.17 1.49 -23.20
N ARG A 159 -3.61 2.72 -22.88
CA ARG A 159 -2.82 3.69 -22.13
C ARG A 159 -2.69 3.28 -20.66
N GLY A 160 -3.76 2.75 -20.07
CA GLY A 160 -3.76 2.21 -18.71
C GLY A 160 -2.75 1.08 -18.54
N LEU A 161 -2.63 0.20 -19.55
CA LEU A 161 -1.64 -0.87 -19.59
C LEU A 161 -0.20 -0.33 -19.65
N GLN A 162 0.06 0.67 -20.49
CA GLN A 162 1.38 1.34 -20.55
C GLN A 162 1.77 1.97 -19.21
N ILE A 163 0.82 2.63 -18.55
CA ILE A 163 1.03 3.21 -17.21
C ILE A 163 1.36 2.09 -16.21
N HIS A 164 0.57 1.01 -16.15
CA HIS A 164 0.84 -0.13 -15.27
C HIS A 164 2.24 -0.70 -15.49
N GLN A 165 2.60 -0.99 -16.75
CA GLN A 165 3.90 -1.56 -17.12
C GLN A 165 5.05 -0.66 -16.67
N ARG A 166 4.90 0.67 -16.80
CA ARG A 166 5.90 1.61 -16.33
C ARG A 166 6.06 1.58 -14.81
N LEU A 167 4.96 1.60 -14.06
CA LEU A 167 5.00 1.53 -12.58
C LEU A 167 5.67 0.24 -12.10
N LEU A 168 5.35 -0.88 -12.75
CA LEU A 168 5.94 -2.18 -12.44
C LEU A 168 7.43 -2.21 -12.76
N ALA A 169 7.83 -1.74 -13.95
CA ALA A 169 9.23 -1.67 -14.37
C ALA A 169 10.08 -0.78 -13.45
N ALA A 170 9.57 0.38 -13.04
CA ALA A 170 10.24 1.26 -12.09
C ALA A 170 10.38 0.59 -10.70
N SER A 171 9.36 -0.14 -10.26
CA SER A 171 9.40 -0.91 -9.01
C SER A 171 10.43 -2.04 -9.07
N HIS A 172 10.52 -2.72 -10.22
CA HIS A 172 11.53 -3.76 -10.45
C HIS A 172 12.94 -3.18 -10.42
N ALA A 173 13.17 -2.06 -11.12
CA ALA A 173 14.47 -1.41 -11.14
C ALA A 173 14.91 -0.96 -9.73
N ALA A 174 13.99 -0.36 -8.97
CA ALA A 174 14.23 0.04 -7.58
C ALA A 174 14.55 -1.16 -6.67
N ALA A 175 13.75 -2.23 -6.76
CA ALA A 175 13.97 -3.45 -5.99
C ALA A 175 15.31 -4.12 -6.33
N ALA A 176 15.64 -4.23 -7.62
CA ALA A 176 16.92 -4.79 -8.07
C ALA A 176 18.10 -4.03 -7.44
N LYS A 177 18.16 -2.72 -7.69
CA LYS A 177 19.26 -1.84 -7.30
C LYS A 177 19.46 -1.71 -5.78
N ASP A 178 18.38 -1.49 -5.04
CA ASP A 178 18.48 -1.14 -3.62
C ASP A 178 18.42 -2.36 -2.69
N PHE A 179 17.85 -3.49 -3.16
CA PHE A 179 17.57 -4.66 -2.32
C PHE A 179 18.24 -5.94 -2.83
N PHE A 180 17.97 -6.36 -4.07
CA PHE A 180 18.48 -7.63 -4.59
C PHE A 180 19.96 -7.60 -4.97
N ASP A 181 20.53 -6.43 -5.27
CA ASP A 181 21.97 -6.24 -5.45
C ASP A 181 22.72 -6.16 -4.10
N ASP A 182 22.01 -5.91 -2.99
CA ASP A 182 22.58 -5.96 -1.65
C ASP A 182 22.63 -7.42 -1.15
N ALA A 183 23.78 -8.06 -1.34
CA ALA A 183 24.03 -9.44 -0.93
C ALA A 183 23.71 -9.69 0.56
N ALA A 184 23.90 -8.68 1.39
CA ALA A 184 23.75 -8.79 2.82
C ALA A 184 22.29 -8.55 3.27
N TRP A 185 21.54 -7.71 2.54
CA TRP A 185 20.08 -7.69 2.61
C TRP A 185 19.49 -9.05 2.21
N ARG A 186 19.91 -9.60 1.06
CA ARG A 186 19.46 -10.92 0.61
C ARG A 186 19.70 -12.02 1.65
N ALA A 187 20.92 -12.11 2.19
CA ALA A 187 21.24 -13.11 3.22
C ALA A 187 20.40 -12.94 4.50
N SER A 188 20.04 -11.69 4.84
CA SER A 188 19.22 -11.43 6.02
C SER A 188 17.75 -11.84 5.85
N LEU A 189 17.22 -11.83 4.64
CA LEU A 189 15.77 -11.97 4.40
C LEU A 189 15.34 -13.16 3.57
N LEU A 190 16.19 -13.62 2.65
CA LEU A 190 15.90 -14.68 1.71
C LEU A 190 16.52 -16.00 2.17
N ARG A 191 15.77 -17.10 2.09
CA ARG A 191 16.31 -18.46 2.23
C ARG A 191 16.89 -18.95 0.89
N GLY A 192 18.14 -19.42 0.91
CA GLY A 192 18.77 -20.12 -0.21
C GLY A 192 18.85 -19.31 -1.52
N ALA A 193 18.73 -19.99 -2.67
CA ALA A 193 18.80 -19.40 -4.02
C ALA A 193 17.50 -18.67 -4.46
N ALA A 194 16.68 -18.20 -3.51
CA ALA A 194 15.39 -17.56 -3.73
C ALA A 194 15.40 -16.31 -4.62
N ALA A 195 16.59 -15.78 -4.93
CA ALA A 195 16.79 -14.60 -5.77
C ALA A 195 16.59 -14.84 -7.28
N VAL A 196 16.45 -16.09 -7.75
CA VAL A 196 16.23 -16.36 -9.18
C VAL A 196 14.77 -16.04 -9.57
N ASN A 197 14.58 -15.24 -10.63
CA ASN A 197 13.27 -14.79 -11.12
C ASN A 197 12.40 -14.16 -10.01
N TRP A 198 13.04 -13.35 -9.17
CA TRP A 198 12.41 -12.81 -7.99
C TRP A 198 11.21 -11.92 -8.33
N GLU A 199 11.26 -11.25 -9.48
CA GLU A 199 10.23 -10.37 -10.03
C GLU A 199 8.85 -11.05 -10.08
N ARG A 200 8.82 -12.34 -10.47
CA ARG A 200 7.58 -13.12 -10.62
C ARG A 200 6.95 -13.52 -9.28
N ARG A 201 7.70 -13.42 -8.20
CA ARG A 201 7.28 -13.83 -6.85
C ARG A 201 6.81 -12.67 -5.99
N MET A 202 6.95 -11.46 -6.50
CA MET A 202 6.55 -10.25 -5.79
C MET A 202 5.04 -10.20 -5.61
N VAL A 203 4.63 -9.61 -4.50
CA VAL A 203 3.23 -9.29 -4.22
C VAL A 203 3.00 -7.90 -4.78
N ALA A 204 2.13 -7.81 -5.80
CA ALA A 204 1.85 -6.55 -6.48
C ALA A 204 0.36 -6.42 -6.80
N GLY A 205 -0.19 -5.22 -6.60
CA GLY A 205 -1.60 -4.96 -6.87
C GLY A 205 -2.09 -3.61 -6.38
N TYR A 206 -3.41 -3.43 -6.41
CA TYR A 206 -4.09 -2.18 -6.10
C TYR A 206 -5.14 -2.39 -5.02
N ASN A 207 -5.31 -1.41 -4.13
CA ASN A 207 -6.41 -1.40 -3.17
C ASN A 207 -7.64 -0.68 -3.75
N PHE A 208 -8.83 -1.15 -3.38
CA PHE A 208 -10.09 -0.45 -3.56
C PHE A 208 -10.96 -0.53 -2.29
N PRO A 209 -11.58 0.58 -1.85
CA PRO A 209 -11.19 1.94 -2.22
C PRO A 209 -9.71 2.18 -1.86
N PRO A 210 -8.98 3.01 -2.62
CA PRO A 210 -7.62 3.36 -2.27
C PRO A 210 -7.60 4.22 -1.00
N SER A 211 -6.51 4.19 -0.24
CA SER A 211 -6.32 5.11 0.90
C SER A 211 -5.95 6.52 0.47
N GLN A 212 -5.46 6.68 -0.76
CA GLN A 212 -5.07 7.93 -1.40
C GLN A 212 -5.64 7.93 -2.83
N ASN A 213 -6.38 8.96 -3.22
CA ASN A 213 -7.01 9.11 -4.53
C ASN A 213 -5.99 9.50 -5.61
N GLN A 214 -4.92 8.74 -5.68
CA GLN A 214 -3.92 8.78 -6.73
C GLN A 214 -3.44 7.33 -6.89
N LEU A 215 -3.49 6.83 -8.12
CA LEU A 215 -3.16 5.47 -8.47
C LEU A 215 -1.79 5.13 -7.90
N HIS A 216 -1.72 4.04 -7.18
CA HIS A 216 -0.47 3.54 -6.64
C HIS A 216 -0.47 2.02 -6.73
N LEU A 217 0.56 1.49 -7.40
CA LEU A 217 0.86 0.08 -7.32
C LEU A 217 1.54 -0.16 -5.97
N GLN A 218 0.93 -1.01 -5.13
CA GLN A 218 1.63 -1.60 -4.00
C GLN A 218 2.52 -2.70 -4.55
N TYR A 219 3.80 -2.64 -4.22
CA TYR A 219 4.80 -3.59 -4.69
C TYR A 219 5.65 -4.02 -3.52
N MET A 220 5.59 -5.30 -3.13
CA MET A 220 6.27 -5.76 -1.94
C MET A 220 6.85 -7.16 -2.05
N SER A 221 7.89 -7.40 -1.25
CA SER A 221 8.44 -8.74 -1.07
C SER A 221 7.38 -9.65 -0.40
N PRO A 222 7.25 -10.91 -0.84
CA PRO A 222 6.41 -11.89 -0.20
C PRO A 222 6.89 -12.26 1.21
N ALA A 223 8.13 -11.93 1.61
CA ALA A 223 8.61 -12.13 2.99
C ALA A 223 8.03 -11.06 3.94
N LEU A 224 6.71 -11.11 4.15
CA LEU A 224 5.99 -10.26 5.10
C LEU A 224 6.59 -10.36 6.50
N MET A 225 6.55 -9.29 7.29
CA MET A 225 7.03 -9.37 8.68
C MET A 225 6.14 -10.30 9.50
N PRO A 226 6.63 -10.94 10.57
CA PRO A 226 5.90 -12.00 11.27
C PRO A 226 4.46 -11.64 11.64
N HIS A 227 4.24 -10.45 12.21
CA HIS A 227 2.89 -10.00 12.57
C HIS A 227 2.00 -9.72 11.34
N GLN A 228 2.56 -9.19 10.25
CA GLN A 228 1.84 -8.97 8.99
C GLN A 228 1.53 -10.31 8.30
N HIS A 229 2.43 -11.29 8.38
CA HIS A 229 2.16 -12.64 7.88
C HIS A 229 1.02 -13.30 8.66
N MET A 230 0.99 -13.18 9.99
CA MET A 230 -0.15 -13.65 10.79
C MET A 230 -1.46 -12.97 10.35
N MET A 231 -1.45 -11.65 10.15
CA MET A 231 -2.61 -10.92 9.62
C MET A 231 -3.02 -11.40 8.22
N PHE A 232 -2.07 -11.80 7.37
CA PHE A 232 -2.33 -12.42 6.07
C PHE A 232 -3.01 -13.78 6.23
N LEU A 233 -2.51 -14.64 7.12
CA LEU A 233 -3.13 -15.95 7.42
C LEU A 233 -4.57 -15.79 7.95
N ARG A 234 -4.87 -14.69 8.64
CA ARG A 234 -6.23 -14.34 9.11
C ARG A 234 -7.12 -13.68 8.05
N GLY A 235 -6.65 -13.51 6.81
CA GLY A 235 -7.40 -12.85 5.74
C GLY A 235 -7.57 -11.34 5.91
N VAL A 236 -6.79 -10.71 6.80
CA VAL A 236 -6.83 -9.25 7.01
C VAL A 236 -6.10 -8.52 5.88
N HIS A 237 -5.03 -9.09 5.36
CA HIS A 237 -4.36 -8.59 4.16
C HIS A 237 -4.93 -9.19 2.90
N PHE A 238 -4.83 -8.42 1.83
CA PHE A 238 -5.25 -8.82 0.48
C PHE A 238 -6.69 -9.33 0.42
N THR A 239 -7.59 -8.72 1.19
CA THR A 239 -9.00 -9.14 1.27
C THR A 239 -9.66 -9.13 -0.12
N HIS A 240 -10.47 -10.16 -0.39
CA HIS A 240 -11.28 -10.27 -1.61
C HIS A 240 -12.17 -9.03 -1.80
N MET A 241 -12.32 -8.56 -3.04
CA MET A 241 -12.96 -7.29 -3.46
C MET A 241 -12.34 -6.00 -2.90
N ARG A 242 -11.24 -6.11 -2.15
CA ARG A 242 -10.48 -4.96 -1.63
C ARG A 242 -9.10 -4.86 -2.26
N PHE A 243 -8.43 -5.99 -2.47
CA PHE A 243 -7.14 -6.04 -3.12
C PHE A 243 -7.26 -6.67 -4.51
N PHE A 244 -6.76 -5.98 -5.51
CA PHE A 244 -6.82 -6.36 -6.91
C PHE A 244 -5.39 -6.71 -7.37
N PRO A 245 -5.04 -8.01 -7.45
CA PRO A 245 -3.73 -8.44 -7.91
C PRO A 245 -3.44 -7.87 -9.29
N MET A 246 -2.17 -7.56 -9.55
CA MET A 246 -1.76 -7.01 -10.85
C MET A 246 -2.19 -7.90 -12.02
N GLU A 247 -2.17 -9.23 -11.84
CA GLU A 247 -2.54 -10.19 -12.87
C GLU A 247 -3.99 -10.02 -13.33
N TYR A 248 -4.91 -9.72 -12.40
CA TYR A 248 -6.30 -9.44 -12.74
C TYR A 248 -6.43 -8.12 -13.50
N VAL A 249 -5.83 -7.05 -12.99
CA VAL A 249 -5.94 -5.72 -13.62
C VAL A 249 -5.33 -5.73 -15.02
N VAL A 250 -4.15 -6.32 -15.19
CA VAL A 250 -3.48 -6.46 -16.49
C VAL A 250 -4.32 -7.30 -17.46
N ALA A 251 -4.82 -8.46 -17.05
CA ALA A 251 -5.65 -9.30 -17.91
C ALA A 251 -6.92 -8.57 -18.39
N CYS A 252 -7.57 -7.79 -17.52
CA CYS A 252 -8.71 -6.95 -17.91
C CYS A 252 -8.30 -5.88 -18.93
N LEU A 253 -7.21 -5.15 -18.68
CA LEU A 253 -6.74 -4.07 -19.57
C LEU A 253 -6.30 -4.61 -20.93
N GLU A 254 -5.58 -5.73 -20.97
CA GLU A 254 -5.17 -6.40 -22.20
C GLU A 254 -6.36 -6.82 -23.04
N ARG A 255 -7.36 -7.44 -22.41
CA ARG A 255 -8.59 -7.88 -23.10
C ARG A 255 -9.39 -6.71 -23.65
N LEU A 256 -9.61 -5.67 -22.85
CA LEU A 256 -10.32 -4.47 -23.30
C LEU A 256 -9.57 -3.73 -24.42
N ALA A 257 -8.24 -3.64 -24.32
CA ALA A 257 -7.41 -3.04 -25.37
C ALA A 257 -7.46 -3.85 -26.68
N LEU A 258 -7.44 -5.18 -26.57
CA LEU A 258 -7.52 -6.07 -27.72
C LEU A 258 -8.88 -5.97 -28.44
N THR A 259 -9.98 -5.83 -27.69
CA THR A 259 -11.33 -5.67 -28.27
C THR A 259 -11.70 -4.22 -28.58
N ASN A 260 -10.80 -3.27 -28.30
CA ASN A 260 -11.03 -1.83 -28.42
C ASN A 260 -12.28 -1.35 -27.65
N GLU A 261 -12.56 -1.97 -26.51
CA GLU A 261 -13.61 -1.57 -25.58
C GLU A 261 -13.04 -0.72 -24.45
N CYS A 262 -13.88 0.08 -23.80
CA CYS A 262 -13.52 0.80 -22.58
C CYS A 262 -14.72 0.86 -21.62
N CYS A 263 -14.46 1.14 -20.34
CA CYS A 263 -15.52 1.50 -19.41
C CYS A 263 -15.90 2.97 -19.56
N THR A 264 -17.06 3.35 -19.01
CA THR A 264 -17.52 4.73 -18.90
C THR A 264 -17.37 5.25 -17.48
N HIS A 265 -17.33 6.58 -17.29
CA HIS A 265 -17.32 7.18 -15.95
C HIS A 265 -18.54 6.80 -15.09
N ALA A 266 -19.69 6.57 -15.72
CA ALA A 266 -20.89 6.12 -15.04
C ALA A 266 -20.70 4.71 -14.45
N GLU A 267 -20.03 3.82 -15.19
CA GLU A 267 -19.71 2.47 -14.72
C GLU A 267 -18.71 2.46 -13.56
N LEU A 268 -17.82 3.46 -13.48
CA LEU A 268 -16.92 3.62 -12.33
C LEU A 268 -17.67 3.97 -11.03
N GLN A 269 -18.96 4.34 -11.10
CA GLN A 269 -19.79 4.60 -9.91
C GLN A 269 -20.50 3.35 -9.38
N LEU A 270 -20.40 2.22 -10.10
CA LEU A 270 -20.96 0.96 -9.63
C LEU A 270 -20.30 0.51 -8.31
N PRO A 271 -21.06 -0.18 -7.43
CA PRO A 271 -20.47 -1.00 -6.37
C PRO A 271 -19.36 -1.90 -6.93
N VAL A 272 -18.34 -2.20 -6.13
CA VAL A 272 -17.15 -2.90 -6.64
C VAL A 272 -17.48 -4.28 -7.19
N GLU A 273 -18.43 -4.97 -6.57
CA GLU A 273 -18.92 -6.28 -7.00
C GLU A 273 -19.58 -6.20 -8.38
N ASP A 274 -20.41 -5.18 -8.61
CA ASP A 274 -21.09 -4.96 -9.88
C ASP A 274 -20.10 -4.53 -10.98
N PHE A 275 -19.11 -3.71 -10.64
CA PHE A 275 -18.04 -3.32 -11.56
C PHE A 275 -17.18 -4.52 -11.98
N VAL A 276 -16.82 -5.40 -11.03
CA VAL A 276 -16.09 -6.64 -11.31
C VAL A 276 -16.91 -7.58 -12.17
N ALA A 277 -18.20 -7.74 -11.88
CA ALA A 277 -19.11 -8.56 -12.70
C ALA A 277 -19.29 -7.99 -14.11
N LEU A 278 -19.32 -6.65 -14.26
CA LEU A 278 -19.32 -5.98 -15.57
C LEU A 278 -18.04 -6.30 -16.35
N LEU A 279 -16.87 -6.17 -15.72
CA LEU A 279 -15.61 -6.51 -16.35
C LEU A 279 -15.60 -7.96 -16.78
N GLU A 280 -15.95 -8.91 -15.90
CA GLU A 280 -15.97 -10.34 -16.23
C GLU A 280 -16.86 -10.63 -17.46
N ARG A 281 -18.02 -9.99 -17.58
CA ARG A 281 -18.88 -10.12 -18.78
C ARG A 281 -18.24 -9.57 -20.06
N ARG A 282 -17.44 -8.49 -19.97
CA ARG A 282 -16.80 -7.85 -21.13
C ARG A 282 -15.51 -8.54 -21.54
N CYS A 283 -14.64 -8.84 -20.58
CA CYS A 283 -13.30 -9.34 -20.85
C CYS A 283 -13.15 -10.86 -20.66
N GLY A 284 -14.14 -11.54 -20.07
CA GLY A 284 -14.06 -12.96 -19.73
C GLY A 284 -13.05 -13.27 -18.61
N VAL A 285 -12.62 -12.26 -17.84
CA VAL A 285 -11.63 -12.40 -16.76
C VAL A 285 -12.34 -12.47 -15.41
N ALA A 286 -12.37 -13.66 -14.82
CA ALA A 286 -12.95 -13.88 -13.50
C ALA A 286 -11.99 -13.44 -12.38
N TYR A 287 -12.47 -12.57 -11.50
CA TYR A 287 -11.65 -12.03 -10.40
C TYR A 287 -11.35 -13.09 -9.32
N SER A 288 -12.37 -13.82 -8.86
CA SER A 288 -12.23 -14.74 -7.73
C SER A 288 -11.15 -15.82 -7.92
N PRO A 289 -11.05 -16.50 -9.10
CA PRO A 289 -9.97 -17.46 -9.34
C PRO A 289 -8.57 -16.82 -9.34
N LEU A 290 -8.42 -15.64 -9.93
CA LEU A 290 -7.12 -14.94 -9.97
C LEU A 290 -6.71 -14.42 -8.59
N HIS A 291 -7.66 -13.96 -7.78
CA HIS A 291 -7.42 -13.58 -6.39
C HIS A 291 -7.00 -14.79 -5.54
N ALA A 292 -7.69 -15.92 -5.66
CA ALA A 292 -7.32 -17.16 -4.97
C ALA A 292 -5.91 -17.64 -5.38
N ALA A 293 -5.62 -17.68 -6.68
CA ALA A 293 -4.29 -18.04 -7.20
C ALA A 293 -3.19 -17.07 -6.71
N PHE A 294 -3.51 -15.78 -6.59
CA PHE A 294 -2.61 -14.80 -6.00
C PHE A 294 -2.30 -15.11 -4.53
N LEU A 295 -3.30 -15.47 -3.71
CA LEU A 295 -3.09 -15.81 -2.30
C LEU A 295 -2.21 -17.05 -2.15
N GLU A 296 -2.43 -18.06 -2.99
CA GLU A 296 -1.59 -19.27 -3.04
C GLU A 296 -0.16 -18.94 -3.45
N LYS A 297 0.02 -18.12 -4.48
CA LYS A 297 1.34 -17.62 -4.93
C LYS A 297 2.05 -16.86 -3.81
N ALA A 298 1.34 -15.98 -3.10
CA ALA A 298 1.89 -15.18 -2.01
C ALA A 298 2.34 -16.08 -0.85
N ALA A 299 1.52 -17.05 -0.45
CA ALA A 299 1.86 -18.01 0.61
C ALA A 299 3.06 -18.90 0.23
N ALA A 300 3.08 -19.43 -0.99
CA ALA A 300 4.18 -20.24 -1.50
C ALA A 300 5.49 -19.42 -1.59
N SER A 301 5.40 -18.17 -2.02
CA SER A 301 6.54 -17.27 -2.12
C SER A 301 7.03 -16.83 -0.74
N TYR A 302 6.13 -16.61 0.22
CA TYR A 302 6.50 -16.38 1.62
C TYR A 302 7.29 -17.57 2.17
N ALA A 303 6.76 -18.79 2.04
CA ALA A 303 7.40 -20.00 2.56
C ALA A 303 8.81 -20.20 1.97
N LEU A 304 9.00 -19.86 0.70
CA LEU A 304 10.29 -19.93 0.03
C LEU A 304 11.26 -18.84 0.49
N TRP A 305 10.80 -17.60 0.66
CA TRP A 305 11.68 -16.46 0.87
C TRP A 305 11.95 -16.19 2.33
N ASN A 306 10.92 -16.21 3.17
CA ASN A 306 10.96 -15.82 4.56
C ASN A 306 12.14 -16.46 5.33
N ASN A 307 13.12 -15.65 5.76
CA ASN A 307 14.20 -16.07 6.65
C ASN A 307 14.02 -15.60 8.11
N TRP A 308 12.80 -15.48 8.62
CA TRP A 308 12.54 -15.20 10.03
C TRP A 308 12.83 -16.46 10.86
N THR A 309 13.91 -16.41 11.64
CA THR A 309 14.34 -17.48 12.54
C THR A 309 14.24 -17.00 14.00
N PRO A 310 14.01 -17.89 14.99
CA PRO A 310 13.86 -17.49 16.40
C PRO A 310 15.01 -16.63 16.92
N GLU A 311 16.24 -16.84 16.44
CA GLU A 311 17.43 -16.12 16.91
C GLU A 311 17.37 -14.61 16.61
N LYS A 312 16.55 -14.20 15.63
CA LYS A 312 16.33 -12.80 15.24
C LYS A 312 15.33 -12.06 16.14
N PHE A 313 14.74 -12.74 17.11
CA PHE A 313 13.65 -12.23 17.95
C PHE A 313 13.92 -12.60 19.42
N GLU A 314 13.31 -11.86 20.35
CA GLU A 314 13.43 -12.17 21.78
C GLU A 314 12.43 -13.24 22.22
N GLY A 315 11.37 -13.47 21.43
CA GLY A 315 10.32 -14.41 21.74
C GLY A 315 9.22 -14.43 20.70
N GLU A 316 8.05 -14.90 21.11
CA GLU A 316 6.85 -14.94 20.29
C GLU A 316 5.64 -14.38 21.04
N TYR A 317 4.70 -13.83 20.30
CA TYR A 317 3.38 -13.51 20.78
C TYR A 317 2.42 -14.65 20.45
N VAL A 318 1.60 -15.03 21.43
CA VAL A 318 0.48 -15.96 21.28
C VAL A 318 -0.81 -15.16 21.44
N CYS A 319 -1.65 -15.17 20.42
CA CYS A 319 -2.95 -14.51 20.43
C CYS A 319 -3.96 -15.38 21.19
N LEU A 320 -4.58 -14.77 22.19
CA LEU A 320 -5.67 -15.37 22.93
C LEU A 320 -6.93 -15.28 22.07
N SER A 321 -7.73 -16.35 22.06
CA SER A 321 -9.05 -16.31 21.42
C SER A 321 -9.86 -15.18 22.05
N ALA A 322 -10.30 -14.23 21.25
CA ALA A 322 -11.23 -13.21 21.72
C ALA A 322 -12.57 -13.91 22.06
N GLU A 323 -13.08 -13.71 23.28
CA GLU A 323 -14.49 -13.92 23.54
C GLU A 323 -15.30 -12.91 22.73
N ASP A 324 -16.50 -13.28 22.28
CA ASP A 324 -17.29 -12.48 21.33
C ASP A 324 -17.40 -11.00 21.75
N GLY A 325 -16.82 -10.12 20.93
CA GLY A 325 -16.85 -8.67 21.14
C GLY A 325 -15.77 -8.08 22.05
N ALA A 326 -14.93 -8.91 22.68
CA ALA A 326 -13.80 -8.44 23.48
C ALA A 326 -12.62 -7.99 22.59
N GLU A 327 -11.83 -7.04 23.09
CA GLU A 327 -10.58 -6.63 22.44
C GLU A 327 -9.61 -7.83 22.39
N SER A 328 -9.05 -8.10 21.20
CA SER A 328 -8.09 -9.19 21.02
C SER A 328 -6.85 -8.96 21.88
N ARG A 329 -6.41 -10.00 22.60
CA ARG A 329 -5.28 -9.94 23.52
C ARG A 329 -4.17 -10.90 23.09
N VAL A 330 -2.94 -10.54 23.43
CA VAL A 330 -1.74 -11.34 23.15
C VAL A 330 -0.88 -11.51 24.39
N VAL A 331 -0.18 -12.63 24.47
CA VAL A 331 0.75 -12.97 25.54
C VAL A 331 2.13 -13.16 24.92
N PHE A 332 3.16 -12.54 25.50
CA PHE A 332 4.54 -12.68 25.04
C PHE A 332 5.25 -13.82 25.77
N HIS A 333 5.87 -14.71 25.01
CA HIS A 333 6.66 -15.84 25.49
C HIS A 333 8.12 -15.65 25.07
N PRO A 334 9.02 -15.24 25.97
CA PRO A 334 10.45 -15.12 25.66
C PRO A 334 11.08 -16.50 25.40
N PHE A 335 12.02 -16.57 24.45
CA PHE A 335 12.71 -17.83 24.15
C PHE A 335 13.72 -18.24 25.24
N ASP A 336 14.35 -17.26 25.89
CA ASP A 336 15.41 -17.49 26.88
C ASP A 336 14.91 -17.32 28.34
N ALA A 337 13.62 -17.57 28.61
CA ALA A 337 13.09 -17.41 29.98
C ALA A 337 13.75 -18.42 30.95
N PRO A 338 14.33 -17.96 32.08
CA PRO A 338 14.80 -18.88 33.11
C PRO A 338 13.61 -19.63 33.71
N ALA A 339 13.80 -20.91 34.06
CA ALA A 339 12.75 -21.78 34.59
C ALA A 339 11.96 -21.19 35.78
N CYS A 340 12.58 -20.31 36.59
CA CYS A 340 11.95 -19.62 37.71
C CYS A 340 11.03 -18.45 37.30
N ALA A 341 11.11 -17.94 36.08
CA ALA A 341 10.21 -16.90 35.57
C ALA A 341 8.90 -17.46 35.00
N ALA A 342 8.79 -18.79 34.85
CA ALA A 342 7.59 -19.45 34.33
C ALA A 342 6.39 -19.41 35.30
N GLU A 343 6.60 -19.07 36.57
CA GLU A 343 5.54 -19.06 37.59
C GLU A 343 4.70 -17.77 37.60
N ALA A 344 5.21 -16.66 37.04
CA ALA A 344 4.40 -15.46 36.84
C ALA A 344 3.69 -15.53 35.48
N ALA A 345 2.37 -15.64 35.48
CA ALA A 345 1.58 -15.63 34.25
C ALA A 345 1.89 -14.34 33.43
N PRO A 346 2.38 -14.46 32.18
CA PRO A 346 2.75 -13.29 31.41
C PRO A 346 1.52 -12.41 31.15
N ALA A 347 1.66 -11.11 31.43
CA ALA A 347 0.56 -10.16 31.34
C ALA A 347 0.06 -10.05 29.89
N ALA A 348 -1.24 -10.31 29.69
CA ALA A 348 -1.88 -10.17 28.39
C ALA A 348 -2.00 -8.68 28.00
N GLN A 349 -1.59 -8.35 26.79
CA GLN A 349 -1.61 -7.00 26.22
C GLN A 349 -2.64 -6.89 25.10
N SER A 350 -3.07 -5.67 24.76
CA SER A 350 -3.88 -5.43 23.55
C SER A 350 -3.08 -5.85 22.31
N GLU A 351 -3.69 -6.65 21.44
CA GLU A 351 -3.10 -7.02 20.16
C GLU A 351 -2.76 -5.78 19.33
N GLN A 352 -3.68 -4.80 19.27
CA GLN A 352 -3.48 -3.57 18.51
C GLN A 352 -2.26 -2.79 19.00
N ALA A 353 -2.08 -2.67 20.31
CA ALA A 353 -0.93 -1.98 20.89
C ALA A 353 0.39 -2.69 20.54
N VAL A 354 0.41 -4.03 20.57
CA VAL A 354 1.59 -4.81 20.17
C VAL A 354 1.88 -4.64 18.68
N LEU A 355 0.87 -4.72 17.81
CA LEU A 355 1.03 -4.51 16.38
C LEU A 355 1.58 -3.11 16.07
N GLU A 356 1.10 -2.07 16.76
CA GLU A 356 1.62 -0.70 16.62
C GLU A 356 3.06 -0.58 17.10
N HIS A 357 3.43 -1.26 18.19
CA HIS A 357 4.80 -1.29 18.69
C HIS A 357 5.75 -1.99 17.71
N GLU A 358 5.39 -3.18 17.23
CA GLU A 358 6.15 -3.92 16.22
C GLU A 358 6.29 -3.11 14.93
N LYS A 359 5.23 -2.40 14.52
CA LYS A 359 5.25 -1.52 13.35
C LYS A 359 6.22 -0.35 13.49
N LYS A 360 6.38 0.23 14.68
CA LYS A 360 7.33 1.34 14.93
C LYS A 360 8.79 0.95 14.69
N SER A 361 9.14 -0.32 14.82
CA SER A 361 10.48 -0.80 14.45
C SER A 361 10.78 -0.61 12.95
N LEU A 362 9.74 -0.47 12.12
CA LEU A 362 9.78 -0.35 10.66
C LEU A 362 9.43 1.04 10.15
N GLU A 363 8.67 1.83 10.90
CA GLU A 363 8.55 3.28 10.64
C GLU A 363 9.94 3.95 10.68
N ASN A 364 10.91 3.29 11.34
CA ASN A 364 12.33 3.66 11.34
C ASN A 364 13.18 2.92 10.28
N TYR A 365 12.56 2.17 9.35
CA TYR A 365 13.25 1.50 8.26
C TYR A 365 13.76 2.53 7.26
N GLY A 366 15.08 2.69 7.21
CA GLY A 366 15.73 3.72 6.42
C GLY A 366 15.61 5.15 6.97
N VAL A 367 14.97 5.35 8.13
CA VAL A 367 15.11 6.57 8.92
C VAL A 367 16.33 6.39 9.80
N ALA A 368 17.39 7.13 9.52
CA ALA A 368 18.56 7.09 10.37
C ALA A 368 18.30 7.72 11.74
N SER A 369 19.13 7.33 12.71
CA SER A 369 19.06 7.80 14.10
C SER A 369 19.32 9.31 14.22
N SER A 370 19.94 9.92 13.21
CA SER A 370 20.12 11.37 13.08
C SER A 370 19.23 11.94 11.96
N VAL A 371 18.75 13.18 12.12
CA VAL A 371 17.99 13.90 11.07
C VAL A 371 18.87 14.14 9.83
N ALA A 372 20.19 14.24 10.01
CA ALA A 372 21.17 14.44 8.93
C ALA A 372 21.30 13.23 7.99
N ASP A 373 21.01 12.02 8.47
CA ASP A 373 21.10 10.79 7.70
C ASP A 373 19.73 10.37 7.09
N ARG A 374 18.69 11.20 7.23
CA ARG A 374 17.39 10.98 6.57
C ARG A 374 17.49 11.45 5.12
N SER A 375 17.70 10.53 4.18
CA SER A 375 17.61 10.84 2.74
C SER A 375 16.15 11.00 2.28
N LEU A 376 15.34 11.77 3.03
CA LEU A 376 13.98 12.10 2.66
C LEU A 376 14.03 13.34 1.76
N GLY A 377 13.42 13.24 0.58
CA GLY A 377 13.36 14.34 -0.39
C GLY A 377 11.92 14.70 -0.71
N PHE A 378 11.75 15.86 -1.34
CA PHE A 378 10.58 16.17 -2.13
C PHE A 378 10.79 15.63 -3.55
N TYR A 379 9.71 15.24 -4.23
CA TYR A 379 9.82 14.74 -5.59
C TYR A 379 10.44 15.79 -6.53
N ALA A 380 11.57 15.44 -7.16
CA ALA A 380 12.39 16.39 -7.92
C ALA A 380 11.67 16.90 -9.19
N PHE A 381 10.77 16.11 -9.75
CA PHE A 381 10.01 16.44 -10.96
C PHE A 381 8.58 16.92 -10.63
N SER A 382 8.40 17.54 -9.45
CA SER A 382 7.09 18.01 -9.00
C SER A 382 6.40 18.95 -10.00
N LYS A 383 5.09 18.80 -10.12
CA LYS A 383 4.27 19.46 -11.14
C LYS A 383 3.47 20.62 -10.57
N ALA A 384 3.16 21.60 -11.42
CA ALA A 384 2.06 22.51 -11.14
C ALA A 384 0.72 21.78 -11.37
N MET A 385 -0.33 22.15 -10.64
CA MET A 385 -1.67 21.59 -10.81
C MET A 385 -2.15 21.66 -12.28
N SER A 386 -1.90 22.78 -12.95
CA SER A 386 -2.28 23.01 -14.37
C SER A 386 -1.51 22.15 -15.37
N ALA A 387 -0.39 21.54 -14.96
CA ALA A 387 0.43 20.66 -15.81
C ALA A 387 0.05 19.18 -15.69
N LEU A 388 -0.90 18.84 -14.81
CA LEU A 388 -1.36 17.47 -14.64
C LEU A 388 -2.38 17.10 -15.72
N ASP A 389 -2.17 15.95 -16.36
CA ASP A 389 -3.15 15.35 -17.25
C ASP A 389 -4.32 14.77 -16.43
N THR A 390 -5.52 15.23 -16.75
CA THR A 390 -6.79 14.87 -16.08
C THR A 390 -7.75 14.15 -17.03
N SER A 391 -7.26 13.67 -18.17
CA SER A 391 -8.05 12.95 -19.20
C SER A 391 -8.72 11.67 -18.69
N PHE A 392 -8.24 11.07 -17.59
CA PHE A 392 -8.94 9.99 -16.90
C PHE A 392 -10.08 10.50 -16.00
N CYS A 393 -10.01 11.73 -15.51
CA CYS A 393 -11.01 12.31 -14.59
C CYS A 393 -12.14 13.07 -15.31
N ALA A 394 -11.89 13.56 -16.52
CA ALA A 394 -12.92 14.25 -17.31
C ALA A 394 -13.88 13.24 -17.95
N PRO A 395 -15.22 13.42 -17.84
CA PRO A 395 -16.16 12.68 -18.65
C PRO A 395 -15.75 12.82 -20.11
N CYS A 396 -15.60 11.70 -20.82
CA CYS A 396 -15.22 11.69 -22.23
C CYS A 396 -16.25 12.54 -23.01
N ALA A 397 -15.88 13.73 -23.47
CA ALA A 397 -16.78 14.63 -24.20
C ALA A 397 -17.13 14.09 -25.60
N THR A 398 -16.53 12.97 -26.01
CA THR A 398 -16.66 12.35 -27.32
C THR A 398 -17.60 11.15 -27.28
N ALA A 399 -18.91 11.43 -27.24
CA ALA A 399 -19.96 10.51 -27.71
C ALA A 399 -21.20 11.29 -28.21
N LEU A 400 -20.97 12.48 -28.79
CA LEU A 400 -21.96 13.26 -29.54
C LEU A 400 -21.43 13.57 -30.95
N VAL A 401 -20.99 12.54 -31.68
CA VAL A 401 -20.93 12.57 -33.15
C VAL A 401 -21.22 11.14 -33.63
N GLY A 402 -22.38 10.95 -34.25
CA GLY A 402 -22.88 9.68 -34.76
C GLY A 402 -24.39 9.63 -34.72
#